data_AF-A0A2V9X6M0-F1
#
_entry.id   AF-A0A2V9X6M0-F1
#
_cell.length_a   1.000
_cell.length_b   1.000
_cell.length_c   1.000
_cell.angle_alpha   90.00
_cell.angle_beta   90.00
_cell.angle_gamma   90.00
#
_symmetry.space_group_name_H-M   'P 1'
#
loop_
_entity.id
_entity.type
_entity.pdbx_description
1 polymer ?
#
loop_
_entity_poly.entity_id
_entity_poly.type
_entity_poly.pdbx_seq_one_letter_code
_entity_poly.pdbx_strand_id
1 'polypeptide(L)'
;MLGVAASNYFYYFAIQKTNVATAIILQYTAPVWVLLYMAARGLQKPSAKRVLAVGLAVVGSALAIGVIGTGRFRMNAIGVVAAILAAFSFAFYNVAGHGILARYDRWKVLLWTLLAASVFWVIVNPPWKILGAHYSGAQWMFLLVFSLISVLVPFSFYFAGLQHLEPTRAIVASCLEPVFSIIIAAIVLGEILRPLQTLGIIIVLVAIVIVQMPDRTAREQANIVVPIE
;
A
#
# COMPACT_ATOMS: atom_id res chain seq x y z
N MET A 1 -4.56 -12.14 6.84
CA MET A 1 -3.67 -13.11 6.16
C MET A 1 -4.04 -13.24 4.69
N LEU A 2 -5.24 -13.72 4.34
CA LEU A 2 -5.67 -13.87 2.93
C LEU A 2 -5.71 -12.56 2.12
N GLY A 3 -5.93 -11.41 2.78
CA GLY A 3 -6.02 -10.12 2.09
C GLY A 3 -4.75 -9.71 1.32
N VAL A 4 -3.56 -10.13 1.74
CA VAL A 4 -2.30 -9.87 1.01
C VAL A 4 -2.29 -10.63 -0.32
N ALA A 5 -2.63 -11.91 -0.29
CA ALA A 5 -2.74 -12.73 -1.49
C ALA A 5 -3.84 -12.27 -2.45
N ALA A 6 -5.02 -11.96 -1.91
CA ALA A 6 -6.12 -11.42 -2.70
C ALA A 6 -5.74 -10.09 -3.37
N SER A 7 -5.11 -9.18 -2.62
CA SER A 7 -4.64 -7.90 -3.15
C SER A 7 -3.65 -8.11 -4.30
N ASN A 8 -2.62 -8.93 -4.12
CA ASN A 8 -1.65 -9.24 -5.16
C ASN A 8 -2.29 -9.88 -6.41
N TYR A 9 -3.19 -10.85 -6.20
CA TYR A 9 -3.88 -11.52 -7.31
C TYR A 9 -4.71 -10.55 -8.15
N PHE A 10 -5.59 -9.78 -7.49
CA PHE A 10 -6.44 -8.82 -8.19
C PHE A 10 -5.63 -7.71 -8.84
N TYR A 11 -4.53 -7.29 -8.24
CA TYR A 11 -3.61 -6.30 -8.80
C TYR A 11 -2.95 -6.83 -10.09
N TYR A 12 -2.38 -8.02 -10.08
CA TYR A 12 -1.80 -8.63 -11.29
C TYR A 12 -2.85 -8.87 -12.38
N PHE A 13 -4.05 -9.32 -11.99
CA PHE A 13 -5.15 -9.49 -12.93
C PHE A 13 -5.61 -8.16 -13.54
N ALA A 14 -5.65 -7.08 -12.75
CA ALA A 14 -5.93 -5.74 -13.24
C ALA A 14 -4.89 -5.27 -14.25
N ILE A 15 -3.60 -5.49 -13.98
CA ILE A 15 -2.50 -5.16 -14.91
C ILE A 15 -2.70 -5.88 -16.25
N GLN A 16 -3.02 -7.19 -16.22
CA GLN A 16 -3.25 -7.97 -17.43
C GLN A 16 -4.43 -7.46 -18.27
N LYS A 17 -5.48 -6.94 -17.62
CA LYS A 17 -6.70 -6.45 -18.30
C LYS A 17 -6.67 -4.97 -18.67
N THR A 18 -5.80 -4.18 -18.05
CA THR A 18 -5.67 -2.73 -18.27
C THR A 18 -4.24 -2.38 -18.67
N ASN A 19 -3.50 -1.77 -17.76
CA ASN A 19 -2.08 -1.52 -17.79
C ASN A 19 -1.59 -1.23 -16.35
N VAL A 20 -0.28 -1.16 -16.18
CA VAL A 20 0.35 -0.93 -14.88
C VAL A 20 -0.11 0.39 -14.26
N ALA A 21 -0.11 1.49 -15.03
CA ALA A 21 -0.50 2.81 -14.53
C ALA A 21 -1.93 2.85 -13.96
N THR A 22 -2.89 2.23 -14.66
CA THR A 22 -4.31 2.18 -14.25
C THR A 22 -4.47 1.35 -12.98
N ALA A 23 -3.82 0.19 -12.91
CA ALA A 23 -3.85 -0.65 -11.72
C ALA A 23 -3.25 0.07 -10.50
N ILE A 24 -2.12 0.75 -10.67
CA ILE A 24 -1.43 1.48 -9.60
C ILE A 24 -2.28 2.63 -9.05
N ILE A 25 -2.89 3.47 -9.91
CA ILE A 25 -3.71 4.58 -9.41
C ILE A 25 -4.88 4.08 -8.58
N LEU A 26 -5.59 3.08 -9.11
CA LEU A 26 -6.74 2.50 -8.43
C LEU A 26 -6.29 1.85 -7.13
N GLN A 27 -5.13 1.19 -7.11
CA GLN A 27 -4.51 0.67 -5.89
C GLN A 27 -4.21 1.76 -4.85
N TYR A 28 -3.68 2.91 -5.27
CA TYR A 28 -3.42 4.06 -4.38
C TYR A 28 -4.68 4.82 -3.94
N THR A 29 -5.88 4.35 -4.30
CA THR A 29 -7.12 4.78 -3.61
C THR A 29 -7.32 4.08 -2.26
N ALA A 30 -6.50 3.08 -1.91
CA ALA A 30 -6.55 2.38 -0.63
C ALA A 30 -6.63 3.27 0.62
N PRO A 31 -5.92 4.42 0.73
CA PRO A 31 -6.07 5.32 1.87
C PRO A 31 -7.50 5.82 2.09
N VAL A 32 -8.28 6.00 1.02
CA VAL A 32 -9.70 6.38 1.09
C VAL A 32 -10.51 5.27 1.76
N TRP A 33 -10.31 4.03 1.32
CA TRP A 33 -11.00 2.86 1.88
C TRP A 33 -10.65 2.64 3.35
N VAL A 34 -9.39 2.82 3.74
CA VAL A 34 -8.97 2.75 5.15
C VAL A 34 -9.65 3.83 5.98
N LEU A 35 -9.62 5.10 5.52
CA LEU A 35 -10.24 6.20 6.26
C LEU A 35 -11.75 5.99 6.43
N LEU A 36 -12.46 5.60 5.37
CA LEU A 36 -13.90 5.32 5.40
C LEU A 36 -14.22 4.17 6.36
N TYR A 37 -13.45 3.08 6.32
CA TYR A 37 -13.65 1.94 7.22
C TYR A 37 -13.42 2.33 8.68
N MET A 38 -12.33 3.05 8.97
CA MET A 38 -11.99 3.45 10.34
C MET A 38 -12.99 4.46 10.91
N ALA A 39 -13.52 5.37 10.08
CA ALA A 39 -14.58 6.29 10.44
C ALA A 39 -15.92 5.57 10.69
N ALA A 40 -16.32 4.65 9.79
CA ALA A 40 -17.56 3.89 9.91
C ALA A 40 -17.59 2.97 11.14
N ARG A 41 -16.43 2.43 11.53
CA ARG A 41 -16.29 1.62 12.75
C ARG A 41 -16.13 2.46 14.02
N GLY A 42 -16.07 3.79 13.93
CA GLY A 42 -15.81 4.67 15.07
C GLY A 42 -14.42 4.50 15.71
N LEU A 43 -13.50 3.79 15.04
CA LEU A 43 -12.16 3.52 15.55
C LEU A 43 -11.24 4.74 15.41
N GLN A 44 -11.51 5.62 14.45
CA GLN A 44 -10.81 6.88 14.26
C GLN A 44 -11.78 7.99 13.84
N LYS A 45 -11.70 9.15 14.50
CA LYS A 45 -12.43 10.34 14.06
C LYS A 45 -11.84 10.86 12.74
N PRO A 46 -12.64 11.07 11.69
CA PRO A 46 -12.16 11.65 10.44
C PRO A 46 -11.92 13.15 10.62
N SER A 47 -10.77 13.52 11.18
CA SER A 47 -10.39 14.93 11.30
C SER A 47 -10.22 15.55 9.90
N ALA A 48 -10.47 16.85 9.79
CA ALA A 48 -10.27 17.58 8.53
C ALA A 48 -8.84 17.37 7.97
N LYS A 49 -7.84 17.25 8.86
CA LYS A 49 -6.45 16.93 8.50
C LYS A 49 -6.31 15.57 7.83
N ARG A 50 -6.94 14.52 8.38
CA ARG A 50 -6.91 13.15 7.81
C ARG A 50 -7.59 13.10 6.45
N VAL A 51 -8.75 13.73 6.31
CA VAL A 51 -9.47 13.80 5.03
C VAL A 51 -8.63 14.54 3.97
N LEU A 52 -8.07 15.70 4.33
CA LEU A 52 -7.20 16.45 3.44
C LEU A 52 -5.94 15.65 3.05
N ALA A 53 -5.27 15.02 4.00
CA ALA A 53 -4.08 14.22 3.73
C ALA A 53 -4.38 13.04 2.80
N VAL A 54 -5.50 12.33 3.01
CA VAL A 54 -5.91 11.24 2.11
C VAL A 54 -6.20 11.76 0.71
N GLY A 55 -6.92 12.87 0.58
CA GLY A 55 -7.18 13.50 -0.72
C GLY A 55 -5.90 13.90 -1.45
N LEU A 56 -4.98 14.57 -0.74
CA LEU A 56 -3.68 14.97 -1.28
C LEU A 56 -2.82 13.75 -1.66
N ALA A 57 -2.82 12.69 -0.85
CA ALA A 57 -2.07 11.47 -1.17
C ALA A 57 -2.57 10.83 -2.48
N VAL A 58 -3.89 10.69 -2.66
CA VAL A 58 -4.46 10.11 -3.89
C VAL A 58 -4.15 10.98 -5.12
N VAL A 59 -4.39 12.29 -5.02
CA VAL A 59 -4.14 13.23 -6.13
C VAL A 59 -2.66 13.31 -6.46
N GLY A 60 -1.81 13.42 -5.44
CA GLY A 60 -0.36 13.48 -5.58
C GLY A 60 0.20 12.20 -6.21
N SER A 61 -0.25 11.02 -5.76
CA SER A 61 0.16 9.75 -6.38
C SER A 61 -0.28 9.67 -7.84
N ALA A 62 -1.50 10.07 -8.18
CA ALA A 62 -1.98 10.08 -9.56
C ALA A 62 -1.14 11.00 -10.49
N LEU A 63 -0.75 12.18 -9.98
CA LEU A 63 0.13 13.11 -10.70
C LEU A 63 1.55 12.55 -10.84
N ALA A 64 2.10 11.98 -9.76
CA ALA A 64 3.45 11.41 -9.72
C ALA A 64 3.62 10.27 -10.73
N ILE A 65 2.61 9.41 -10.87
CA ILE A 65 2.61 8.30 -11.84
C ILE A 65 2.56 8.79 -13.30
N GLY A 66 2.28 10.09 -13.54
CA GLY A 66 2.39 10.70 -14.88
C GLY A 66 1.16 10.45 -15.77
N VAL A 67 0.02 10.21 -15.14
CA VAL A 67 -1.19 9.76 -15.84
C VAL A 67 -1.89 10.89 -16.60
N ILE A 68 -1.76 12.13 -16.12
CA ILE A 68 -2.41 13.32 -16.70
C ILE A 68 -1.60 13.87 -17.91
N GLY A 69 -1.04 13.01 -18.76
CA GLY A 69 -0.36 13.50 -19.97
C GLY A 69 0.21 12.48 -20.94
N THR A 70 0.50 11.25 -20.52
CA THR A 70 1.10 10.23 -21.42
C THR A 70 0.49 8.84 -21.33
N GLY A 71 -0.26 8.54 -20.27
CA GLY A 71 -0.88 7.24 -20.09
C GLY A 71 -2.12 7.07 -20.97
N ARG A 72 -2.04 6.20 -21.99
CA ARG A 72 -3.26 5.69 -22.64
C ARG A 72 -3.99 4.83 -21.61
N PHE A 73 -5.04 5.38 -21.00
CA PHE A 73 -5.95 4.60 -20.16
C PHE A 73 -6.58 3.49 -21.01
N ARG A 74 -6.22 2.24 -20.72
CA ARG A 74 -6.97 1.09 -21.21
C ARG A 74 -7.94 0.69 -20.11
N MET A 75 -9.09 1.34 -20.09
CA MET A 75 -10.15 1.05 -19.13
C MET A 75 -10.96 -0.14 -19.63
N ASN A 76 -10.53 -1.34 -19.25
CA ASN A 76 -11.38 -2.53 -19.29
C ASN A 76 -12.17 -2.59 -17.98
N ALA A 77 -13.50 -2.62 -18.05
CA ALA A 77 -14.37 -2.66 -16.87
C ALA A 77 -13.99 -3.78 -15.88
N ILE A 78 -13.62 -4.96 -16.39
CA ILE A 78 -13.20 -6.10 -15.56
C ILE A 78 -11.91 -5.78 -14.81
N GLY A 79 -10.94 -5.16 -15.48
CA GLY A 79 -9.67 -4.81 -14.86
C GLY A 79 -9.78 -3.65 -13.88
N VAL A 80 -10.70 -2.71 -14.10
CA VAL A 80 -11.02 -1.64 -13.14
C VAL A 80 -11.64 -2.23 -11.88
N VAL A 81 -12.63 -3.13 -12.02
CA VAL A 81 -13.23 -3.82 -10.87
C VAL A 81 -12.17 -4.60 -10.10
N ALA A 82 -11.28 -5.31 -10.81
CA ALA A 82 -10.18 -6.01 -10.17
C ALA A 82 -9.24 -5.07 -9.41
N ALA A 83 -8.86 -3.93 -9.97
CA ALA A 83 -7.99 -2.98 -9.28
C ALA A 83 -8.66 -2.37 -8.03
N ILE A 84 -9.97 -2.14 -8.07
CA ILE A 84 -10.73 -1.70 -6.89
C ILE A 84 -10.77 -2.80 -5.82
N LEU A 85 -10.98 -4.07 -6.22
CA LEU A 85 -10.90 -5.20 -5.29
C LEU A 85 -9.49 -5.37 -4.70
N ALA A 86 -8.46 -5.06 -5.48
CA ALA A 86 -7.07 -5.05 -5.01
C ALA A 86 -6.83 -3.94 -3.98
N ALA A 87 -7.31 -2.72 -4.24
CA ALA A 87 -7.24 -1.58 -3.32
C ALA A 87 -8.02 -1.84 -2.01
N PHE A 88 -9.21 -2.43 -2.13
CA PHE A 88 -10.03 -2.83 -1.00
C PHE A 88 -9.33 -3.92 -0.17
N SER A 89 -8.85 -4.99 -0.81
CA SER A 89 -8.11 -6.06 -0.13
C SER A 89 -6.86 -5.52 0.59
N PHE A 90 -6.17 -4.56 -0.04
CA PHE A 90 -5.01 -3.87 0.52
C PHE A 90 -5.33 -3.05 1.76
N ALA A 91 -6.41 -2.26 1.69
CA ALA A 91 -6.90 -1.48 2.81
C ALA A 91 -7.31 -2.38 3.99
N PHE A 92 -8.05 -3.45 3.72
CA PHE A 92 -8.55 -4.34 4.78
C PHE A 92 -7.46 -5.18 5.41
N TYR A 93 -6.48 -5.69 4.65
CA TYR A 93 -5.36 -6.39 5.29
C TYR A 93 -4.51 -5.44 6.13
N ASN A 94 -4.39 -4.17 5.74
CA ASN A 94 -3.69 -3.15 6.52
C ASN A 94 -4.35 -2.93 7.88
N VAL A 95 -5.66 -2.67 7.85
CA VAL A 95 -6.43 -2.45 9.08
C VAL A 95 -6.46 -3.69 9.96
N ALA A 96 -6.71 -4.87 9.38
CA ALA A 96 -6.70 -6.13 10.11
C ALA A 96 -5.29 -6.46 10.64
N GLY A 97 -4.25 -6.19 9.85
CA GLY A 97 -2.85 -6.40 10.20
C GLY A 97 -2.45 -5.61 11.44
N HIS A 98 -2.87 -4.34 11.52
CA HIS A 98 -2.65 -3.51 12.70
C HIS A 98 -3.29 -4.12 13.96
N GLY A 99 -4.55 -4.56 13.87
CA GLY A 99 -5.24 -5.20 15.00
C GLY A 99 -4.63 -6.54 15.46
N ILE A 100 -4.06 -7.31 14.53
CA ILE A 100 -3.39 -8.58 14.82
C ILE A 100 -2.00 -8.34 15.41
N LEU A 101 -1.24 -7.39 14.86
CA LEU A 101 0.10 -7.01 15.36
C LEU A 101 0.06 -6.39 16.77
N ALA A 102 -1.09 -5.89 17.21
CA ALA A 102 -1.30 -5.45 18.59
C ALA A 102 -1.41 -6.62 19.59
N ARG A 103 -1.70 -7.84 19.13
CA ARG A 103 -1.94 -9.03 19.98
C ARG A 103 -0.88 -10.13 19.82
N TYR A 104 -0.14 -10.11 18.72
CA TYR A 104 0.79 -11.16 18.36
C TYR A 104 2.14 -10.60 17.95
N ASP A 105 3.19 -11.39 18.19
CA ASP A 105 4.54 -11.08 17.73
C ASP A 105 4.61 -10.94 16.21
N ARG A 106 5.33 -9.92 15.74
CA ARG A 106 5.47 -9.58 14.32
C ARG A 106 5.97 -10.74 13.45
N TRP A 107 6.88 -11.57 13.95
CA TRP A 107 7.43 -12.71 13.20
C TRP A 107 6.40 -13.80 13.01
N LYS A 108 5.54 -14.03 14.02
CA LYS A 108 4.41 -14.96 13.90
C LYS A 108 3.41 -14.45 12.86
N VAL A 109 3.06 -13.17 12.91
CA VAL A 109 2.16 -12.56 11.93
C VAL A 109 2.73 -12.63 10.51
N LEU A 110 4.03 -12.34 10.36
CA LEU A 110 4.73 -12.44 9.08
C LEU A 110 4.73 -13.87 8.54
N LEU A 111 5.10 -14.86 9.36
CA LEU A 111 5.09 -16.27 8.98
C LEU A 111 3.72 -16.71 8.48
N TRP A 112 2.66 -16.43 9.24
CA TRP A 112 1.29 -16.81 8.85
C TRP A 112 0.79 -16.05 7.62
N THR A 113 1.19 -14.79 7.44
CA THR A 113 0.86 -14.00 6.24
C THR A 113 1.51 -14.62 5.00
N LEU A 114 2.82 -14.87 5.06
CA LEU A 114 3.58 -15.42 3.93
C LEU A 114 3.18 -16.87 3.64
N LEU A 115 2.92 -17.67 4.67
CA LEU A 115 2.44 -19.03 4.50
C LEU A 115 1.05 -19.07 3.85
N ALA A 116 0.10 -18.26 4.34
CA ALA A 116 -1.23 -18.19 3.73
C ALA A 116 -1.16 -17.69 2.28
N ALA A 117 -0.29 -16.72 2.00
CA ALA A 117 -0.08 -16.24 0.64
C ALA A 117 0.55 -17.31 -0.27
N SER A 118 1.53 -18.06 0.24
CA SER A 118 2.18 -19.15 -0.47
C SER A 118 1.18 -20.26 -0.82
N VAL A 119 0.37 -20.70 0.15
CA VAL A 119 -0.68 -21.71 -0.08
C VAL A 119 -1.69 -21.24 -1.11
N PHE A 120 -2.16 -19.98 -1.02
CA PHE A 120 -3.06 -19.40 -2.02
C PHE A 120 -2.44 -19.45 -3.43
N TRP A 121 -1.17 -19.03 -3.57
CA TRP A 121 -0.50 -19.01 -4.87
C TRP A 121 -0.19 -20.41 -5.41
N VAL A 122 0.06 -21.40 -4.57
CA VAL A 122 0.18 -22.81 -4.97
C VAL A 122 -1.13 -23.35 -5.54
N ILE A 123 -2.29 -22.90 -5.04
CA ILE A 123 -3.60 -23.30 -5.57
C ILE A 123 -3.87 -22.59 -6.91
N VAL A 124 -3.60 -21.28 -7.00
CA VAL A 124 -3.84 -20.48 -8.22
C VAL A 124 -2.87 -20.85 -9.34
N ASN A 125 -1.60 -21.05 -9.00
CA ASN A 125 -0.52 -21.45 -9.90
C ASN A 125 0.11 -22.75 -9.41
N PRO A 126 -0.41 -23.89 -9.90
CA PRO A 126 0.02 -25.18 -9.39
C PRO A 126 1.50 -25.47 -9.58
N PRO A 127 2.12 -26.21 -8.63
CA PRO A 127 3.57 -26.41 -8.59
C PRO A 127 4.10 -27.19 -9.80
N TRP A 128 3.26 -28.01 -10.44
CA TRP A 128 3.65 -28.73 -11.66
C TRP A 128 3.97 -27.80 -12.84
N LYS A 129 3.38 -26.60 -12.91
CA LYS A 129 3.75 -25.60 -13.93
C LYS A 129 5.16 -25.04 -13.70
N ILE A 130 5.57 -24.93 -12.44
CA ILE A 130 6.90 -24.47 -12.04
C ILE A 130 7.93 -25.57 -12.31
N LEU A 131 7.59 -26.82 -11.96
CA LEU A 131 8.45 -27.98 -12.20
C LEU A 131 8.65 -28.24 -13.70
N GLY A 132 7.59 -28.09 -14.50
CA GLY A 132 7.64 -28.24 -15.96
C GLY A 132 8.35 -27.08 -16.69
N ALA A 133 8.68 -25.99 -16.01
CA ALA A 133 9.43 -24.88 -16.58
C ALA A 133 10.95 -25.11 -16.60
N HIS A 134 11.44 -26.20 -15.98
CA HIS A 134 12.85 -26.61 -15.98
C HIS A 134 13.84 -25.48 -15.65
N TYR A 135 13.54 -24.70 -14.61
CA TYR A 135 14.42 -23.61 -14.18
C TYR A 135 15.81 -24.11 -13.78
N SER A 136 16.85 -23.40 -14.23
CA SER A 136 18.24 -23.67 -13.89
C SER A 136 18.55 -23.34 -12.41
N GLY A 137 19.65 -23.88 -11.88
CA GLY A 137 20.09 -23.56 -10.51
C GLY A 137 20.31 -22.06 -10.28
N ALA A 138 20.79 -21.34 -11.29
CA ALA A 138 20.96 -19.89 -11.23
C ALA A 138 19.61 -19.15 -11.14
N GLN A 139 18.57 -19.62 -11.84
CA GLN A 139 17.23 -19.03 -11.77
C GLN A 139 16.59 -19.27 -10.40
N TRP A 140 16.77 -20.47 -9.82
CA TRP A 140 16.33 -20.73 -8.44
C TRP A 140 17.03 -19.85 -7.41
N MET A 141 18.36 -19.68 -7.56
CA MET A 141 19.12 -18.77 -6.70
C MET A 141 18.63 -17.33 -6.83
N PHE A 142 18.38 -16.86 -8.06
CA PHE A 142 17.82 -15.55 -8.31
C PHE A 142 16.44 -15.38 -7.65
N LEU A 143 15.53 -16.35 -7.82
CA LEU A 143 14.20 -16.30 -7.21
C LEU A 143 14.25 -16.29 -5.67
N LEU A 144 15.18 -17.06 -5.08
CA LEU A 144 15.39 -17.09 -3.64
C LEU A 144 15.86 -15.73 -3.13
N VAL A 145 16.93 -15.18 -3.72
CA VAL A 145 17.45 -13.85 -3.34
C VAL A 145 16.41 -12.76 -3.57
N PHE A 146 15.70 -12.79 -4.70
CA PHE A 146 14.62 -11.87 -5.03
C PHE A 146 13.48 -11.94 -4.00
N SER A 147 13.06 -13.15 -3.59
CA SER A 147 12.01 -13.30 -2.57
C SER A 147 12.42 -12.73 -1.20
N LEU A 148 13.69 -12.86 -0.82
CA LEU A 148 14.19 -12.33 0.45
C LEU A 148 14.21 -10.79 0.42
N ILE A 149 14.73 -10.21 -0.66
CA ILE A 149 14.92 -8.75 -0.78
C ILE A 149 13.61 -8.02 -1.11
N SER A 150 12.73 -8.61 -1.91
CA SER A 150 11.50 -7.96 -2.39
C SER A 150 10.26 -8.31 -1.58
N VAL A 151 10.28 -9.40 -0.79
CA VAL A 151 9.12 -9.81 0.02
C VAL A 151 9.48 -9.85 1.50
N LEU A 152 10.42 -10.70 1.91
CA LEU A 152 10.67 -10.91 3.34
C LEU A 152 11.11 -9.63 4.05
N VAL A 153 12.14 -8.95 3.53
CA VAL A 153 12.70 -7.73 4.15
C VAL A 153 11.67 -6.57 4.15
N PRO A 154 11.01 -6.22 3.03
CA PRO A 154 10.02 -5.14 3.01
C PRO A 154 8.82 -5.41 3.91
N PHE A 155 8.23 -6.61 3.88
CA PHE A 155 7.11 -6.94 4.77
C PHE A 155 7.52 -6.94 6.25
N SER A 156 8.77 -7.33 6.55
CA SER A 156 9.31 -7.20 7.90
C SER A 156 9.29 -5.74 8.35
N PHE A 157 9.91 -4.83 7.59
CA PHE A 157 9.92 -3.40 7.93
C PHE A 157 8.52 -2.80 7.95
N TYR A 158 7.66 -3.20 7.03
CA TYR A 158 6.28 -2.74 6.95
C TYR A 158 5.50 -3.07 8.22
N PHE A 159 5.56 -4.31 8.69
CA PHE A 159 4.90 -4.72 9.94
C PHE A 159 5.53 -4.07 11.17
N ALA A 160 6.84 -3.81 11.14
CA ALA A 160 7.48 -2.99 12.18
C ALA A 160 6.87 -1.58 12.23
N GLY A 161 6.74 -0.92 11.09
CA GLY A 161 6.15 0.42 11.00
C GLY A 161 4.67 0.43 11.40
N LEU A 162 3.92 -0.60 11.00
CA LEU A 162 2.50 -0.75 11.30
C LEU A 162 2.21 -0.93 12.80
N GLN A 163 3.18 -1.39 13.60
CA GLN A 163 3.06 -1.44 15.07
C GLN A 163 3.13 -0.05 15.72
N HIS A 164 3.75 0.93 15.06
CA HIS A 164 4.00 2.26 15.63
C HIS A 164 3.08 3.34 15.03
N LEU A 165 2.32 3.02 13.99
CA LEU A 165 1.47 3.96 13.26
C LEU A 165 0.02 3.50 13.26
N GLU A 166 -0.88 4.45 13.47
CA GLU A 166 -2.31 4.28 13.21
C GLU A 166 -2.57 3.87 11.75
N PRO A 167 -3.59 3.04 11.45
CA PRO A 167 -3.87 2.55 10.09
C PRO A 167 -3.94 3.64 9.01
N THR A 168 -4.64 4.75 9.28
CA THR A 168 -4.73 5.88 8.33
C THR A 168 -3.37 6.57 8.10
N ARG A 169 -2.52 6.67 9.13
CA ARG A 169 -1.18 7.25 8.97
C ARG A 169 -0.25 6.30 8.21
N ALA A 170 -0.31 5.01 8.53
CA ALA A 170 0.50 3.98 7.88
C ALA A 170 0.20 3.86 6.37
N ILE A 171 -1.08 3.86 6.00
CA ILE A 171 -1.47 3.72 4.59
C ILE A 171 -1.14 4.97 3.77
N VAL A 172 -1.26 6.17 4.34
CA VAL A 172 -0.83 7.42 3.69
C VAL A 172 0.70 7.49 3.58
N ALA A 173 1.43 7.03 4.61
CA ALA A 173 2.89 6.92 4.54
C ALA A 173 3.35 5.92 3.48
N SER A 174 2.55 4.89 3.17
CA SER A 174 2.85 3.93 2.10
C SER A 174 2.84 4.60 0.71
N CYS A 175 2.20 5.77 0.54
CA CYS A 175 2.31 6.58 -0.67
C CYS A 175 3.73 7.18 -0.87
N LEU A 176 4.70 6.95 0.04
CA LEU A 176 6.12 7.19 -0.24
C LEU A 176 6.69 6.23 -1.29
N GLU A 177 6.12 5.04 -1.45
CA GLU A 177 6.56 4.05 -2.43
C GLU A 177 6.69 4.62 -3.86
N PRO A 178 5.67 5.28 -4.45
CA PRO A 178 5.79 5.85 -5.79
C PRO A 178 6.79 7.00 -5.82
N VAL A 179 6.95 7.77 -4.73
CA VAL A 179 7.93 8.86 -4.64
C VAL A 179 9.36 8.31 -4.75
N PHE A 180 9.70 7.30 -3.93
CA PHE A 180 10.99 6.65 -4.00
C PHE A 180 11.19 5.92 -5.33
N SER A 181 10.16 5.26 -5.85
CA SER A 181 10.24 4.56 -7.14
C SER A 181 10.63 5.51 -8.27
N ILE A 182 10.01 6.68 -8.34
CA ILE A 182 10.29 7.69 -9.37
C ILE A 182 11.67 8.32 -9.19
N ILE A 183 12.07 8.65 -7.95
CA ILE A 183 13.40 9.21 -7.67
C ILE A 183 14.51 8.20 -8.02
N ILE A 184 14.35 6.94 -7.62
CA ILE A 184 15.30 5.88 -7.92
C ILE A 184 15.36 5.63 -9.43
N ALA A 185 14.22 5.62 -10.13
CA ALA A 185 14.19 5.49 -11.59
C ALA A 185 14.93 6.66 -12.27
N ALA A 186 14.73 7.89 -11.81
CA ALA A 186 15.46 9.05 -12.35
C ALA A 186 16.97 8.94 -12.15
N ILE A 187 17.43 8.49 -10.98
CA ILE A 187 18.86 8.37 -10.66
C ILE A 187 19.52 7.16 -11.36
N VAL A 188 18.87 5.99 -11.32
CA VAL A 188 19.45 4.72 -11.76
C VAL A 188 19.24 4.49 -13.26
N LEU A 189 18.07 4.85 -13.79
CA LEU A 189 17.71 4.64 -15.20
C LEU A 189 17.91 5.91 -16.05
N GLY A 190 18.22 7.05 -15.43
CA GLY A 190 18.39 8.33 -16.14
C GLY A 190 17.09 8.91 -16.68
N GLU A 191 15.95 8.54 -16.09
CA GLU A 191 14.64 9.05 -16.54
C GLU A 191 14.46 10.54 -16.22
N ILE A 192 13.91 11.30 -17.17
CA ILE A 192 13.64 12.72 -17.01
C ILE A 192 12.34 12.91 -16.22
N LEU A 193 12.47 13.51 -15.03
CA LEU A 193 11.36 13.93 -14.18
C LEU A 193 10.54 15.03 -14.86
N ARG A 194 9.28 14.72 -15.19
CA ARG A 194 8.38 15.72 -15.77
C ARG A 194 7.91 16.70 -14.68
N PRO A 195 7.65 17.97 -15.00
CA PRO A 195 7.17 18.96 -14.03
C PRO A 195 5.94 18.50 -13.25
N LEU A 196 5.00 17.81 -13.92
CA LEU A 196 3.79 17.29 -13.29
C LEU A 196 4.06 16.14 -12.31
N GLN A 197 5.07 15.30 -12.59
CA GLN A 197 5.47 14.23 -11.67
C GLN A 197 6.14 14.82 -10.43
N THR A 198 7.00 15.82 -10.61
CA THR A 198 7.63 16.57 -9.51
C THR A 198 6.58 17.22 -8.60
N LEU A 199 5.55 17.85 -9.19
CA LEU A 199 4.43 18.39 -8.42
C LEU A 199 3.69 17.30 -7.65
N GLY A 200 3.42 16.15 -8.27
CA GLY A 200 2.82 15.00 -7.61
C GLY A 200 3.63 14.51 -6.42
N ILE A 201 4.95 14.41 -6.57
CA ILE A 201 5.87 14.05 -5.47
C ILE A 201 5.75 15.04 -4.31
N ILE A 202 5.79 16.34 -4.58
CA ILE A 202 5.66 17.39 -3.55
C ILE A 202 4.32 17.25 -2.81
N ILE A 203 3.23 17.06 -3.54
CA ILE A 203 1.88 16.91 -2.95
C ILE A 203 1.82 15.69 -2.02
N VAL A 204 2.39 14.55 -2.43
CA VAL A 204 2.45 13.35 -1.59
C VAL A 204 3.26 13.60 -0.31
N LEU A 205 4.42 14.25 -0.42
CA LEU A 205 5.23 14.59 0.76
C LEU A 205 4.47 15.51 1.73
N VAL A 206 3.75 16.50 1.22
CA VAL A 206 2.89 17.38 2.03
C VAL A 206 1.77 16.58 2.71
N ALA A 207 1.12 15.67 1.98
CA ALA A 207 0.08 14.79 2.53
C ALA A 207 0.58 13.99 3.74
N ILE A 208 1.79 13.45 3.64
CA ILE A 208 2.42 12.65 4.70
C ILE A 208 2.75 13.51 5.91
N VAL A 209 3.30 14.71 5.70
CA VAL A 209 3.58 15.65 6.81
C VAL A 209 2.28 16.01 7.54
N ILE A 210 1.22 16.34 6.80
CA ILE A 210 -0.08 16.70 7.38
C ILE A 210 -0.67 15.56 8.21
N VAL A 211 -0.61 14.30 7.72
CA VAL A 211 -1.21 13.15 8.43
C VAL A 211 -0.44 12.78 9.71
N GLN A 212 0.87 13.07 9.75
CA GLN A 212 1.74 12.79 10.89
C GLN A 212 1.64 13.87 11.99
N MET A 213 1.21 15.09 11.65
CA MET A 213 1.00 16.14 12.64
C MET A 213 -0.06 15.75 13.68
N PRO A 214 0.15 16.05 14.98
CA PRO A 214 -0.86 15.84 16.01
C PRO A 214 -2.18 16.54 15.67
N ASP A 215 -3.30 15.86 15.89
CA ASP A 215 -4.63 16.47 15.78
C ASP A 215 -4.81 17.45 16.96
N ARG A 216 -5.01 18.73 16.65
CA ARG A 216 -5.12 19.81 17.66
C ARG A 216 -6.31 19.58 18.60
N THR A 217 -7.35 18.89 18.13
CA THR A 217 -8.57 18.53 18.86
C THR A 217 -8.32 17.54 20.02
N ALA A 218 -7.25 16.75 19.98
CA ALA A 218 -6.89 15.87 21.09
C ALA A 218 -6.26 16.62 22.28
N ARG A 219 -5.67 17.81 22.04
CA ARG A 219 -5.13 18.67 23.11
C ARG A 219 -6.21 19.40 23.90
N GLU A 220 -7.36 19.70 23.31
CA GLU A 220 -8.45 20.39 24.02
C GLU A 220 -9.19 19.48 25.02
N GLN A 221 -9.30 18.17 24.76
CA GLN A 221 -9.95 17.24 25.70
C GLN A 221 -9.06 16.84 26.89
N ALA A 222 -7.73 16.91 26.75
CA ALA A 222 -6.79 16.60 27.83
C ALA A 222 -6.69 17.72 28.88
N ASN A 223 -7.14 18.94 28.58
CA ASN A 223 -7.04 20.11 29.47
C ASN A 223 -8.29 20.34 30.36
N ILE A 224 -9.28 19.44 30.35
CA ILE A 224 -10.52 19.60 31.15
C ILE A 224 -10.59 18.62 32.35
N VAL A 225 -9.56 17.79 32.56
CA VAL A 225 -9.51 16.98 33.79
C VAL A 225 -8.78 17.78 34.86
N VAL A 226 -9.55 18.57 35.63
CA VAL A 226 -9.08 19.16 36.88
C VAL A 226 -8.74 18.00 37.84
N PRO A 227 -7.54 17.95 38.44
CA PRO A 227 -7.23 16.96 39.46
C PRO A 227 -8.19 17.15 40.64
N ILE A 228 -8.84 16.07 41.08
CA ILE A 228 -9.55 16.06 42.35
C ILE A 228 -8.46 16.05 43.42
N GLU A 229 -8.37 17.13 44.20
CA GLU A 229 -7.54 17.21 45.42
C GLU A 229 -7.91 16.13 46.43
#